data_AF-A0A925YJW2-F1
#
_entry.id   AF-A0A925YJW2-F1
#
_cell.length_a   1.000
_cell.length_b   1.000
_cell.length_c   1.000
_cell.angle_alpha   90.00
_cell.angle_beta   90.00
_cell.angle_gamma   90.00
#
_symmetry.space_group_name_H-M   'P 1'
#
loop_
_entity.id
_entity.type
_entity.pdbx_description
1 polymer ?
#
loop_
_entity_poly.entity_id
_entity_poly.type
_entity_poly.pdbx_seq_one_letter_code
_entity_poly.pdbx_strand_id
1 'polypeptide(L)'
;MREVEVQVETGRTTTVLVHPVLGRAIERESEFVAQIPSYRRAIAMDREQRWLEAAGLYQEAIVEVGRAVKFESKPLWEQAAFKIDLERRRSQVLAGADQSRAGTQSRLSVLDRGRLLRLKLVTVRAATGAISAGLVSATIAALNTAHMNATAPAVTAPAAPPPPRADAEIRMLLCATRAVAGDHAGARLELAHVSSSDRSDPARALALAVCQTALQDHENALGSLAVGVYRLGPTSRFLPGQTREVQSANDWDVLRLDPRFERIFR
;
A
#
# COMPACT_ATOMS: atom_id res chain seq x y z
N MET A 1 -18.87 20.67 6.84
CA MET A 1 -17.75 21.53 7.30
C MET A 1 -18.24 22.28 8.53
N ARG A 2 -17.58 22.14 9.68
CA ARG A 2 -17.81 23.01 10.82
C ARG A 2 -16.73 24.08 10.78
N GLU A 3 -17.12 25.32 10.54
CA GLU A 3 -16.28 26.47 10.85
C GLU A 3 -16.05 26.47 12.36
N VAL A 4 -14.78 26.51 12.76
CA VAL A 4 -14.40 26.74 14.15
C VAL A 4 -14.01 28.21 14.23
N GLU A 5 -14.92 29.01 14.76
CA GLU A 5 -14.66 30.41 15.06
C GLU A 5 -13.85 30.48 16.36
N VAL A 6 -12.62 30.99 16.27
CA VAL A 6 -11.73 31.18 17.42
C VAL A 6 -11.77 32.65 17.80
N GLN A 7 -12.43 32.99 18.91
CA GLN A 7 -12.33 34.33 19.49
C GLN A 7 -11.01 34.48 20.24
N VAL A 8 -10.20 35.47 19.85
CA VAL A 8 -8.93 35.83 20.49
C VAL A 8 -9.14 37.15 21.23
N GLU A 9 -9.02 37.14 22.55
CA GLU A 9 -9.08 38.35 23.37
C GLU A 9 -7.87 39.27 23.10
N THR A 10 -8.15 40.56 22.95
CA THR A 10 -7.20 41.58 22.53
C THR A 10 -6.21 41.90 23.66
N GLY A 11 -4.91 41.62 23.46
CA GLY A 11 -3.85 42.12 24.36
C GLY A 11 -2.69 41.17 24.67
N ARG A 12 -2.67 39.94 24.16
CA ARG A 12 -1.50 39.05 24.24
C ARG A 12 -1.16 38.50 22.87
N THR A 13 0.03 38.83 22.36
CA THR A 13 0.62 38.19 21.18
C THR A 13 1.00 36.76 21.55
N THR A 14 0.07 35.83 21.36
CA THR A 14 0.37 34.40 21.34
C THR A 14 0.81 34.04 19.94
N THR A 15 2.05 33.59 19.79
CA THR A 15 2.52 32.96 18.55
C THR A 15 1.76 31.64 18.39
N VAL A 16 0.73 31.64 17.56
CA VAL A 16 0.12 30.40 17.09
C VAL A 16 1.09 29.79 16.10
N LEU A 17 1.93 28.86 16.57
CA LEU A 17 2.64 27.95 15.68
C LEU A 17 1.60 27.02 15.05
N VAL A 18 1.09 27.42 13.89
CA VAL A 18 0.34 26.51 13.02
C VAL A 18 1.35 25.49 12.51
N HIS A 19 1.50 24.39 13.23
CA HIS A 19 2.26 23.25 12.76
C HIS A 19 1.55 22.75 11.49
N PRO A 20 2.21 22.68 10.32
CA PRO A 20 1.62 22.11 9.12
C PRO A 20 1.55 20.59 9.32
N VAL A 21 0.57 20.14 10.09
CA VAL A 21 0.32 18.72 10.37
C VAL A 21 -1.16 18.43 10.10
N LEU A 22 -1.67 18.93 8.97
CA LEU A 22 -2.76 18.25 8.28
C LEU A 22 -2.10 17.15 7.44
N GLY A 23 -2.00 15.95 8.02
CA GLY A 23 -1.41 14.80 7.34
C GLY A 23 -0.70 13.75 8.18
N ARG A 24 -0.79 13.78 9.53
CA ARG A 24 -0.36 12.59 10.29
C ARG A 24 -1.29 11.44 9.96
N ALA A 25 -0.76 10.42 9.28
CA ALA A 25 -1.27 9.06 9.40
C ALA A 25 -1.50 8.84 10.91
N ILE A 26 -2.66 8.32 11.33
CA ILE A 26 -2.83 7.96 12.73
C ILE A 26 -1.85 6.83 13.05
N GLU A 27 -0.74 7.29 13.59
CA GLU A 27 0.36 6.61 14.22
C GLU A 27 -0.12 5.91 15.49
N ARG A 28 -0.86 4.81 15.36
CA ARG A 28 -1.11 3.92 16.52
C ARG A 28 -0.44 2.57 16.40
N GLU A 29 -0.26 2.07 15.19
CA GLU A 29 0.64 0.93 14.91
C GLU A 29 2.01 1.37 14.38
N SER A 30 2.06 2.40 13.53
CA SER A 30 3.30 2.83 12.88
C SER A 30 4.26 3.55 13.84
N GLU A 31 3.80 4.41 14.75
CA GLU A 31 4.66 5.04 15.76
C GLU A 31 5.36 3.98 16.63
N PHE A 32 4.59 3.00 17.04
CA PHE A 32 5.06 1.93 17.90
C PHE A 32 6.03 0.99 17.17
N VAL A 33 5.65 0.50 15.99
CA VAL A 33 6.53 -0.36 15.18
C VAL A 33 7.76 0.41 14.72
N ALA A 34 7.66 1.73 14.46
CA ALA A 34 8.79 2.59 14.13
C ALA A 34 9.72 2.84 15.33
N GLN A 35 9.31 2.61 16.57
CA GLN A 35 10.23 2.70 17.71
C GLN A 35 11.18 1.49 17.77
N ILE A 36 10.81 0.36 17.15
CA ILE A 36 11.62 -0.86 17.10
C ILE A 36 12.88 -0.61 16.25
N PRO A 37 14.09 -0.61 16.82
CA PRO A 37 15.32 -0.28 16.09
C PRO A 37 15.55 -1.15 14.86
N SER A 38 15.32 -2.46 14.97
CA SER A 38 15.51 -3.38 13.84
C SER A 38 14.50 -3.17 12.72
N TYR A 39 13.26 -2.78 13.06
CA TYR A 39 12.26 -2.42 12.05
C TYR A 39 12.68 -1.17 11.27
N ARG A 40 13.16 -0.11 11.94
CA ARG A 40 13.66 1.09 11.25
C ARG A 40 14.82 0.81 10.31
N ARG A 41 15.76 -0.04 10.76
CA ARG A 41 16.87 -0.49 9.91
C ARG A 41 16.34 -1.29 8.70
N ALA A 42 15.36 -2.17 8.90
CA ALA A 42 14.74 -2.91 7.81
C ALA A 42 14.07 -2.00 6.78
N ILE A 43 13.35 -0.96 7.24
CA ILE A 43 12.74 0.06 6.39
C ILE A 43 13.79 0.84 5.59
N ALA A 44 14.95 1.14 6.18
CA ALA A 44 16.05 1.77 5.47
C ALA A 44 16.59 0.87 4.34
N MET A 45 16.73 -0.43 4.60
CA MET A 45 17.13 -1.40 3.57
C MET A 45 16.07 -1.57 2.48
N ASP A 46 14.78 -1.60 2.82
CA ASP A 46 13.69 -1.61 1.82
C ASP A 46 13.71 -0.34 0.97
N ARG A 47 13.98 0.84 1.56
CA ARG A 47 14.13 2.11 0.83
C ARG A 47 15.26 2.05 -0.19
N GLU A 48 16.35 1.40 0.16
CA GLU A 48 17.53 1.15 -0.69
C GLU A 48 17.38 -0.06 -1.63
N GLN A 49 16.23 -0.75 -1.60
CA GLN A 49 15.96 -1.97 -2.38
C GLN A 49 16.89 -3.15 -2.04
N ARG A 50 17.43 -3.18 -0.82
CA ARG A 50 18.28 -4.25 -0.27
C ARG A 50 17.43 -5.30 0.43
N TRP A 51 16.63 -6.01 -0.36
CA TRP A 51 15.54 -6.86 0.15
C TRP A 51 15.98 -8.00 1.06
N LEU A 52 17.11 -8.63 0.76
CA LEU A 52 17.62 -9.75 1.56
C LEU A 52 18.02 -9.28 2.97
N GLU A 53 18.67 -8.13 3.05
CA GLU A 53 19.08 -7.52 4.32
C GLU A 53 17.87 -7.02 5.10
N ALA A 54 16.90 -6.39 4.41
CA ALA A 54 15.63 -5.99 5.01
C ALA A 54 14.91 -7.19 5.63
N ALA A 55 14.86 -8.34 4.93
CA ALA A 55 14.25 -9.56 5.46
C ALA A 55 14.93 -10.08 6.74
N GLY A 56 16.27 -10.02 6.81
CA GLY A 56 17.01 -10.36 8.02
C GLY A 56 16.67 -9.43 9.19
N LEU A 57 16.62 -8.13 8.94
CA LEU A 57 16.30 -7.13 9.96
C LEU A 57 14.83 -7.19 10.41
N TYR A 58 13.88 -7.56 9.53
CA TYR A 58 12.52 -7.84 9.95
C TYR A 58 12.44 -9.07 10.85
N GLN A 59 13.26 -10.11 10.61
CA GLN A 59 13.33 -11.26 11.52
C GLN A 59 13.84 -10.85 12.90
N GLU A 60 14.86 -9.97 12.98
CA GLU A 60 15.31 -9.38 14.24
C GLU A 60 14.18 -8.60 14.94
N ALA A 61 13.43 -7.78 14.20
CA ALA A 61 12.29 -7.03 14.73
C ALA A 61 11.18 -7.93 15.30
N ILE A 62 10.89 -9.08 14.66
CA ILE A 62 9.94 -10.06 15.20
C ILE A 62 10.43 -10.62 16.54
N VAL A 63 11.73 -10.87 16.68
CA VAL A 63 12.32 -11.35 17.95
C VAL A 63 12.21 -10.28 19.04
N GLU A 64 12.46 -9.01 18.71
CA GLU A 64 12.30 -7.88 19.64
C GLU A 64 10.85 -7.75 20.14
N VAL A 65 9.89 -7.78 19.22
CA VAL A 65 8.46 -7.76 19.58
C VAL A 65 8.08 -9.00 20.38
N GLY A 66 8.54 -10.18 19.99
CA GLY A 66 8.26 -11.43 20.69
C GLY A 66 8.78 -11.44 22.12
N ARG A 67 9.90 -10.75 22.40
CA ARG A 67 10.37 -10.54 23.77
C ARG A 67 9.42 -9.63 24.54
N ALA A 68 8.96 -8.54 23.95
CA ALA A 68 8.03 -7.62 24.60
C ALA A 68 6.67 -8.27 24.91
N VAL A 69 6.12 -9.06 23.97
CA VAL A 69 4.87 -9.82 24.15
C VAL A 69 4.92 -10.74 25.37
N LYS A 70 6.09 -11.36 25.65
CA LYS A 70 6.26 -12.25 26.81
C LYS A 70 6.12 -11.52 28.14
N PHE A 71 6.44 -10.23 28.20
CA PHE A 71 6.35 -9.43 29.42
C PHE A 71 5.01 -8.70 29.54
N GLU A 72 4.41 -8.31 28.41
CA GLU A 72 3.12 -7.64 28.40
C GLU A 72 2.35 -8.01 27.12
N SER A 73 1.40 -8.94 27.22
CA SER A 73 0.55 -9.29 26.09
C SER A 73 -0.53 -8.21 25.91
N LYS A 74 -0.38 -7.42 24.84
CA LYS A 74 -1.37 -6.45 24.38
C LYS A 74 -1.72 -6.78 22.93
N PRO A 75 -2.99 -6.64 22.50
CA PRO A 75 -3.39 -6.85 21.11
C PRO A 75 -2.54 -6.10 20.08
N LEU A 76 -2.04 -4.91 20.45
CA LEU A 76 -1.15 -4.10 19.61
C LEU A 76 0.18 -4.78 19.30
N TRP A 77 0.75 -5.56 20.22
CA TRP A 77 2.00 -6.28 19.97
C TRP A 77 1.81 -7.42 18.97
N GLU A 78 0.68 -8.14 19.04
CA GLU A 78 0.36 -9.21 18.11
C GLU A 78 0.12 -8.68 16.70
N GLN A 79 -0.53 -7.52 16.59
CA GLN A 79 -0.73 -6.83 15.32
C GLN A 79 0.59 -6.32 14.73
N ALA A 80 1.45 -5.72 15.57
CA ALA A 80 2.80 -5.33 15.19
C ALA A 80 3.62 -6.51 14.68
N ALA A 81 3.65 -7.64 15.40
CA ALA A 81 4.34 -8.85 14.98
C ALA A 81 3.84 -9.36 13.62
N PHE A 82 2.52 -9.38 13.42
CA PHE A 82 1.91 -9.77 12.15
C PHE A 82 2.34 -8.85 11.00
N LYS A 83 2.31 -7.53 11.21
CA LYS A 83 2.72 -6.53 10.20
C LYS A 83 4.19 -6.69 9.83
N ILE A 84 5.07 -6.87 10.82
CA ILE A 84 6.50 -7.09 10.60
C ILE A 84 6.73 -8.39 9.82
N ASP A 85 6.04 -9.48 10.16
CA ASP A 85 6.16 -10.75 9.43
C ASP A 85 5.66 -10.64 7.99
N LEU A 86 4.58 -9.91 7.75
CA LEU A 86 4.09 -9.62 6.40
C LEU A 86 5.15 -8.88 5.56
N GLU A 87 5.79 -7.86 6.15
CA GLU A 87 6.85 -7.11 5.47
C GLU A 87 8.11 -7.95 5.23
N ARG A 88 8.46 -8.83 6.17
CA ARG A 88 9.52 -9.83 6.02
C ARG A 88 9.27 -10.73 4.80
N ARG A 89 8.08 -11.32 4.70
CA ARG A 89 7.69 -12.20 3.58
C ARG A 89 7.77 -11.46 2.24
N ARG A 90 7.30 -10.21 2.18
CA ARG A 90 7.39 -9.39 0.96
C ARG A 90 8.83 -9.15 0.54
N SER A 91 9.73 -8.80 1.47
CA SER A 91 11.16 -8.63 1.16
C SER A 91 11.83 -9.94 0.74
N GLN A 92 11.46 -11.08 1.33
CA GLN A 92 11.95 -12.39 0.88
C GLN A 92 11.54 -12.74 -0.55
N VAL A 93 10.29 -12.47 -0.93
CA VAL A 93 9.81 -12.69 -2.30
C VAL A 93 10.57 -11.81 -3.30
N LEU A 94 10.79 -10.54 -2.98
CA LEU A 94 11.55 -9.61 -3.83
C LEU A 94 13.03 -10.03 -3.93
N ALA A 95 13.65 -10.45 -2.83
CA ALA A 95 15.02 -10.97 -2.82
C ALA A 95 15.17 -12.20 -3.74
N GLY A 96 14.25 -13.16 -3.61
CA GLY A 96 14.25 -14.35 -4.48
C GLY A 96 14.02 -14.01 -5.96
N ALA A 97 13.19 -13.00 -6.24
CA ALA A 97 12.95 -12.54 -7.61
C ALA A 97 14.19 -11.86 -8.23
N ASP A 98 14.98 -11.13 -7.44
CA ASP A 98 16.21 -10.46 -7.89
C ASP A 98 17.36 -11.45 -8.09
N GLN A 99 17.50 -12.45 -7.21
CA GLN A 99 18.47 -13.52 -7.40
C GLN A 99 18.16 -14.38 -8.64
N SER A 100 16.88 -14.64 -8.92
CA SER A 100 16.49 -15.42 -10.11
C SER A 100 16.88 -14.72 -11.41
N ARG A 101 16.79 -13.38 -11.49
CA ARG A 101 17.22 -12.62 -12.68
C ARG A 101 18.68 -12.87 -13.08
N ALA A 102 19.53 -13.29 -12.15
CA ALA A 102 20.93 -13.57 -12.41
C ALA A 102 21.20 -14.98 -13.01
N GLY A 103 20.19 -15.84 -13.19
CA GLY A 103 20.44 -17.16 -13.80
C GLY A 103 19.26 -18.11 -14.03
N THR A 104 18.01 -17.80 -13.67
CA THR A 104 16.85 -18.69 -13.90
C THR A 104 15.54 -17.91 -13.97
N GLN A 105 14.56 -18.36 -14.76
CA GLN A 105 13.25 -17.68 -14.91
C GLN A 105 12.65 -17.31 -13.54
N SER A 106 12.47 -16.01 -13.31
CA SER A 106 11.84 -15.50 -12.09
C SER A 106 10.40 -16.05 -12.00
N ARG A 107 10.07 -16.71 -10.88
CA ARG A 107 8.72 -17.26 -10.66
C ARG A 107 7.65 -16.19 -10.45
N LEU A 108 8.05 -14.93 -10.27
CA LEU A 108 7.16 -13.81 -9.99
C LEU A 108 6.75 -13.12 -11.30
N SER A 109 5.44 -13.01 -11.55
CA SER A 109 4.96 -12.26 -12.71
C SER A 109 5.36 -10.78 -12.61
N VAL A 110 5.50 -10.10 -13.76
CA VAL A 110 5.87 -8.67 -13.79
C VAL A 110 4.83 -7.81 -13.05
N LEU A 111 3.54 -8.16 -13.17
CA LEU A 111 2.46 -7.50 -12.44
C LEU A 111 2.58 -7.71 -10.93
N ASP A 112 2.84 -8.94 -10.48
CA ASP A 112 3.00 -9.23 -9.05
C ASP A 112 4.22 -8.51 -8.46
N ARG A 113 5.30 -8.40 -9.24
CA ARG A 113 6.45 -7.56 -8.87
C ARG A 113 6.05 -6.09 -8.71
N GLY A 114 5.28 -5.55 -9.66
CA GLY A 114 4.74 -4.18 -9.56
C GLY A 114 3.87 -3.97 -8.32
N ARG A 115 2.98 -4.92 -8.00
CA ARG A 115 2.15 -4.90 -6.78
C ARG A 115 3.02 -4.90 -5.52
N LEU A 116 4.02 -5.78 -5.44
CA LEU A 116 4.91 -5.85 -4.27
C LEU A 116 5.77 -4.61 -4.09
N LEU A 117 6.35 -4.06 -5.17
CA LEU A 117 7.12 -2.83 -5.12
C LEU A 117 6.26 -1.64 -4.67
N ARG A 118 5.01 -1.56 -5.14
CA ARG A 118 4.06 -0.55 -4.67
C ARG A 118 3.77 -0.69 -3.18
N LEU A 119 3.52 -1.89 -2.68
CA LEU A 119 3.32 -2.13 -1.26
C LEU A 119 4.54 -1.67 -0.44
N LYS A 120 5.76 -1.98 -0.89
CA LYS A 120 7.00 -1.50 -0.27
C LYS A 120 7.13 0.02 -0.30
N LEU A 121 6.78 0.67 -1.41
CA LEU A 121 6.75 2.13 -1.52
C LEU A 121 5.84 2.75 -0.44
N VAL A 122 4.62 2.24 -0.30
CA VAL A 122 3.67 2.77 0.68
C VAL A 122 4.12 2.46 2.11
N THR A 123 4.69 1.28 2.37
CA THR A 123 5.27 0.94 3.69
C THR A 123 6.43 1.86 4.07
N VAL A 124 7.38 2.11 3.17
CA VAL A 124 8.50 3.04 3.43
C VAL A 124 7.98 4.45 3.66
N ARG A 125 7.00 4.90 2.87
CA ARG A 125 6.38 6.22 3.07
C ARG A 125 5.68 6.33 4.42
N ALA A 126 4.90 5.33 4.81
CA ALA A 126 4.20 5.32 6.09
C ALA A 126 5.17 5.31 7.28
N ALA A 127 6.29 4.59 7.18
CA ALA A 127 7.26 4.50 8.26
C ALA A 127 8.22 5.69 8.36
N THR A 128 8.49 6.40 7.26
CA THR A 128 9.51 7.47 7.21
C THR A 128 8.96 8.87 6.95
N GLY A 129 7.69 8.98 6.53
CA GLY A 129 7.11 10.21 6.00
C GLY A 129 7.67 10.64 4.63
N ALA A 130 8.64 9.91 4.08
CA ALA A 130 9.35 10.26 2.85
C ALA A 130 9.04 9.29 1.70
N ILE A 131 9.00 9.81 0.48
CA ILE A 131 8.80 9.03 -0.75
C ILE A 131 10.18 8.62 -1.29
N SER A 132 10.41 7.32 -1.49
CA SER A 132 11.66 6.84 -2.10
C SER A 132 11.59 6.94 -3.63
N ALA A 133 12.37 7.84 -4.22
CA ALA A 133 12.45 8.01 -5.67
C ALA A 133 12.83 6.71 -6.41
N GLY A 134 13.74 5.92 -5.83
CA GLY A 134 14.13 4.63 -6.39
C GLY A 134 13.00 3.60 -6.38
N LEU A 135 12.18 3.56 -5.33
CA LEU A 135 11.01 2.68 -5.27
C LEU A 135 9.92 3.14 -6.24
N VAL A 136 9.69 4.45 -6.35
CA VAL A 136 8.74 5.01 -7.32
C VAL A 136 9.13 4.61 -8.74
N SER A 137 10.39 4.84 -9.13
CA SER A 137 10.86 4.52 -10.48
C SER A 137 10.81 3.02 -10.77
N ALA A 138 11.24 2.17 -9.83
CA ALA A 138 11.17 0.72 -9.96
C ALA A 138 9.71 0.21 -10.09
N THR A 139 8.79 0.78 -9.30
CA THR A 139 7.36 0.43 -9.34
C THR A 139 6.74 0.82 -10.68
N ILE A 140 6.95 2.05 -11.13
CA ILE A 140 6.42 2.54 -12.42
C ILE A 140 7.00 1.72 -13.56
N ALA A 141 8.31 1.43 -13.57
CA ALA A 141 8.93 0.62 -14.61
C ALA A 141 8.34 -0.80 -14.66
N ALA A 142 8.13 -1.44 -13.51
CA ALA A 142 7.52 -2.76 -13.45
C ALA A 142 6.07 -2.74 -13.96
N LEU A 143 5.27 -1.74 -13.54
CA LEU A 143 3.88 -1.62 -13.98
C LEU A 143 3.75 -1.26 -15.46
N ASN A 144 4.58 -0.38 -16.00
CA ASN A 144 4.64 -0.09 -17.44
C ASN A 144 5.04 -1.34 -18.25
N THR A 145 5.99 -2.13 -17.74
CA THR A 145 6.35 -3.41 -18.37
C THR A 145 5.18 -4.39 -18.36
N ALA A 146 4.45 -4.49 -17.24
CA ALA A 146 3.23 -5.29 -17.17
C ALA A 146 2.17 -4.80 -18.16
N HIS A 147 2.00 -3.48 -18.29
CA HIS A 147 1.07 -2.85 -19.22
C HIS A 147 1.42 -3.23 -20.67
N MET A 148 2.68 -3.02 -21.09
CA MET A 148 3.14 -3.39 -22.42
C MET A 148 2.91 -4.88 -22.72
N ASN A 149 3.19 -5.76 -21.76
CA ASN A 149 2.96 -7.20 -21.92
C ASN A 149 1.46 -7.55 -22.03
N ALA A 150 0.58 -6.81 -21.34
CA ALA A 150 -0.86 -7.03 -21.39
C ALA A 150 -1.49 -6.52 -22.69
N THR A 151 -0.90 -5.51 -23.33
CA THR A 151 -1.40 -4.89 -24.57
C THR A 151 -0.71 -5.41 -25.84
N ALA A 152 0.38 -6.17 -25.71
CA ALA A 152 1.09 -6.73 -26.86
C ALA A 152 0.14 -7.62 -27.69
N PRO A 153 0.09 -7.46 -29.02
CA PRO A 153 -0.71 -8.34 -29.86
C PRO A 153 -0.25 -9.77 -29.66
N ALA A 154 -1.19 -10.71 -29.52
CA ALA A 154 -0.89 -12.13 -29.40
C ALA A 154 -0.32 -12.64 -30.74
N VAL A 155 0.99 -12.47 -30.93
CA VAL A 155 1.70 -13.00 -32.08
C VAL A 155 1.83 -14.51 -31.84
N THR A 156 1.10 -15.31 -32.63
CA THR A 156 1.29 -16.76 -32.84
C THR A 156 0.84 -17.78 -31.77
N ALA A 157 -0.45 -17.80 -31.39
CA ALA A 157 -1.10 -19.04 -30.93
C ALA A 157 -2.62 -19.04 -31.20
N PRO A 158 -3.22 -20.11 -31.73
CA PRO A 158 -4.66 -20.23 -31.86
C PRO A 158 -5.29 -20.49 -30.48
N ALA A 159 -6.29 -19.67 -30.14
CA ALA A 159 -7.30 -19.87 -29.10
C ALA A 159 -6.86 -19.84 -27.63
N ALA A 160 -6.46 -18.66 -27.15
CA ALA A 160 -6.96 -18.15 -25.88
C ALA A 160 -7.12 -16.62 -25.99
N PRO A 161 -8.31 -16.03 -25.72
CA PRO A 161 -8.42 -14.58 -25.67
C PRO A 161 -7.42 -14.05 -24.62
N PRO A 162 -6.61 -13.02 -24.94
CA PRO A 162 -5.74 -12.40 -23.94
C PRO A 162 -6.63 -11.93 -22.80
N PRO A 163 -6.31 -12.20 -21.51
CA PRO A 163 -7.19 -11.83 -20.42
C PRO A 163 -7.38 -10.30 -20.45
N PRO A 164 -8.55 -9.78 -20.86
CA PRO A 164 -8.76 -8.35 -21.10
C PRO A 164 -8.91 -7.54 -19.79
N ARG A 165 -8.42 -8.12 -18.69
CA ARG A 165 -8.76 -7.73 -17.31
C ARG A 165 -7.57 -7.14 -16.54
N ALA A 166 -6.33 -7.43 -16.94
CA ALA A 166 -5.15 -6.94 -16.25
C ALA A 166 -4.87 -5.45 -16.53
N ASP A 167 -5.27 -4.94 -17.71
CA ASP A 167 -4.94 -3.57 -18.13
C ASP A 167 -5.47 -2.50 -17.16
N ALA A 168 -6.76 -2.55 -16.85
CA ALA A 168 -7.38 -1.60 -15.94
C ALA A 168 -6.78 -1.64 -14.54
N GLU A 169 -6.45 -2.83 -14.03
CA GLU A 169 -5.80 -2.95 -12.73
C GLU A 169 -4.42 -2.31 -12.75
N ILE A 170 -3.63 -2.57 -13.80
CA ILE A 170 -2.31 -1.96 -13.98
C ILE A 170 -2.43 -0.42 -13.99
N ARG A 171 -3.43 0.12 -14.70
CA ARG A 171 -3.70 1.57 -14.72
C ARG A 171 -4.11 2.12 -13.36
N MET A 172 -4.95 1.41 -12.60
CA MET A 172 -5.28 1.80 -11.22
C MET A 172 -4.05 1.78 -10.29
N LEU A 173 -3.16 0.79 -10.45
CA LEU A 173 -1.90 0.72 -9.69
C LEU A 173 -0.92 1.84 -10.10
N LEU A 174 -0.86 2.18 -11.40
CA LEU A 174 -0.09 3.32 -11.90
C LEU A 174 -0.64 4.65 -11.37
N CYS A 175 -1.97 4.82 -11.38
CA CYS A 175 -2.66 5.95 -10.75
C CYS A 175 -2.21 6.10 -9.29
N ALA A 176 -2.34 5.04 -8.50
CA ALA A 176 -1.97 5.05 -7.09
C ALA A 176 -0.50 5.43 -6.89
N THR A 177 0.40 4.82 -7.66
CA THR A 177 1.85 5.05 -7.56
C THR A 177 2.22 6.49 -7.92
N ARG A 178 1.65 7.05 -8.99
CA ARG A 178 1.87 8.44 -9.40
C ARG A 178 1.33 9.43 -8.37
N ALA A 179 0.12 9.21 -7.88
CA ALA A 179 -0.49 10.07 -6.88
C ALA A 179 0.30 10.07 -5.57
N VAL A 180 0.77 8.90 -5.12
CA VAL A 180 1.67 8.78 -3.96
C VAL A 180 2.99 9.51 -4.19
N ALA A 181 3.49 9.55 -5.43
CA ALA A 181 4.69 10.28 -5.81
C ALA A 181 4.48 11.80 -6.02
N GLY A 182 3.25 12.30 -5.87
CA GLY A 182 2.89 13.71 -6.04
C GLY A 182 2.43 14.10 -7.45
N ASP A 183 2.50 13.18 -8.43
CA ASP A 183 1.98 13.41 -9.79
C ASP A 183 0.48 13.11 -9.87
N HIS A 184 -0.33 14.00 -9.27
CA HIS A 184 -1.78 13.86 -9.27
C HIS A 184 -2.41 14.03 -10.67
N ALA A 185 -1.81 14.84 -11.53
CA ALA A 185 -2.31 15.03 -12.90
C ALA A 185 -2.14 13.75 -13.72
N GLY A 186 -0.93 13.17 -13.73
CA GLY A 186 -0.66 11.90 -14.38
C GLY A 186 -1.44 10.75 -13.75
N ALA A 187 -1.72 10.77 -12.45
CA ALA A 187 -2.56 9.78 -11.79
C ALA A 187 -4.03 9.84 -12.25
N ARG A 188 -4.61 11.05 -12.34
CA ARG A 188 -5.97 11.23 -12.88
C ARG A 188 -6.07 10.80 -14.34
N LEU A 189 -5.01 11.03 -15.12
CA LEU A 189 -4.93 10.56 -16.49
C LEU A 189 -4.97 9.03 -16.58
N GLU A 190 -4.23 8.31 -15.73
CA GLU A 190 -4.31 6.84 -15.70
C GLU A 190 -5.71 6.34 -15.34
N LEU A 191 -6.36 6.97 -14.34
CA LEU A 191 -7.73 6.63 -13.98
C LEU A 191 -8.72 6.92 -15.12
N ALA A 192 -8.51 7.99 -15.89
CA ALA A 192 -9.35 8.36 -17.03
C ALA A 192 -9.37 7.29 -18.13
N HIS A 193 -8.28 6.54 -18.29
CA HIS A 193 -8.20 5.41 -19.24
C HIS A 193 -8.93 4.15 -18.75
N VAL A 194 -9.34 4.10 -17.49
CA VAL A 194 -10.13 2.99 -16.95
C VAL A 194 -11.61 3.22 -17.29
N SER A 195 -12.21 2.28 -18.02
CA SER A 195 -13.62 2.35 -18.44
C SER A 195 -14.59 2.31 -17.26
N SER A 196 -15.81 2.83 -17.46
CA SER A 196 -16.87 2.78 -16.44
C SER A 196 -17.22 1.35 -16.03
N SER A 197 -17.23 0.40 -16.97
CA SER A 197 -17.47 -1.02 -16.67
C SER A 197 -16.38 -1.59 -15.76
N ASP A 198 -15.11 -1.24 -16.01
CA ASP A 198 -13.99 -1.70 -15.19
C ASP A 198 -14.00 -1.07 -13.79
N ARG A 199 -14.46 0.19 -13.66
CA ARG A 199 -14.63 0.84 -12.35
C ARG A 199 -15.76 0.21 -11.53
N SER A 200 -16.76 -0.36 -12.19
CA SER A 200 -17.87 -1.05 -11.53
C SER A 200 -17.61 -2.54 -11.21
N ASP A 201 -16.50 -3.10 -11.70
CA ASP A 201 -16.13 -4.51 -11.51
C ASP A 201 -15.66 -4.76 -10.05
N PRO A 202 -16.37 -5.59 -9.26
CA PRO A 202 -15.98 -5.89 -7.89
C PRO A 202 -14.58 -6.48 -7.76
N ALA A 203 -14.10 -7.20 -8.77
CA ALA A 203 -12.75 -7.77 -8.77
C ALA A 203 -11.64 -6.70 -8.79
N ARG A 204 -11.97 -5.46 -9.17
CA ARG A 204 -11.04 -4.33 -9.28
C ARG A 204 -11.25 -3.28 -8.21
N ALA A 205 -12.27 -3.45 -7.37
CA ALA A 205 -12.69 -2.47 -6.39
C ALA A 205 -11.57 -2.11 -5.40
N LEU A 206 -10.70 -3.05 -5.02
CA LEU A 206 -9.53 -2.75 -4.17
C LEU A 206 -8.49 -1.88 -4.89
N ALA A 207 -8.12 -2.21 -6.13
CA ALA A 207 -7.17 -1.40 -6.89
C ALA A 207 -7.72 0.01 -7.15
N LEU A 208 -9.03 0.11 -7.41
CA LEU A 208 -9.73 1.38 -7.56
C LEU A 208 -9.73 2.18 -6.24
N ALA A 209 -10.07 1.55 -5.12
CA ALA A 209 -10.09 2.16 -3.80
C ALA A 209 -8.71 2.72 -3.43
N VAL A 210 -7.64 1.98 -3.73
CA VAL A 210 -6.26 2.46 -3.55
C VAL A 210 -6.02 3.73 -4.38
N CYS A 211 -6.31 3.69 -5.69
CA CYS A 211 -6.09 4.83 -6.58
C CYS A 211 -6.86 6.07 -6.09
N GLN A 212 -8.12 5.90 -5.69
CA GLN A 212 -8.95 6.96 -5.13
C GLN A 212 -8.40 7.48 -3.80
N THR A 213 -7.92 6.61 -2.92
CA THR A 213 -7.29 7.03 -1.65
C THR A 213 -6.04 7.86 -1.92
N ALA A 214 -5.19 7.42 -2.85
CA ALA A 214 -3.99 8.16 -3.22
C ALA A 214 -4.31 9.52 -3.88
N LEU A 215 -5.43 9.60 -4.61
CA LEU A 215 -5.97 10.84 -5.17
C LEU A 215 -6.71 11.72 -4.14
N GLN A 216 -6.77 11.32 -2.88
CA GLN A 216 -7.51 12.00 -1.78
C GLN A 216 -9.03 12.05 -2.00
N ASP A 217 -9.57 11.14 -2.82
CA ASP A 217 -11.01 10.96 -3.03
C ASP A 217 -11.57 9.94 -2.03
N HIS A 218 -11.59 10.34 -0.76
CA HIS A 218 -11.85 9.41 0.36
C HIS A 218 -13.26 8.82 0.36
N GLU A 219 -14.27 9.58 -0.09
CA GLU A 219 -15.66 9.09 -0.18
C GLU A 219 -15.77 7.94 -1.18
N ASN A 220 -15.26 8.15 -2.39
CA ASN A 220 -15.28 7.10 -3.41
C ASN A 220 -14.36 5.94 -3.04
N ALA A 221 -13.22 6.21 -2.39
CA ALA A 221 -12.33 5.18 -1.90
C ALA A 221 -13.00 4.25 -0.88
N LEU A 222 -13.74 4.81 0.09
CA LEU A 222 -14.51 4.03 1.07
C LEU A 222 -15.60 3.19 0.38
N GLY A 223 -16.30 3.78 -0.59
CA GLY A 223 -17.30 3.06 -1.39
C GLY A 223 -16.70 1.87 -2.14
N SER A 224 -15.61 2.09 -2.86
CA SER A 224 -14.89 1.03 -3.58
C SER A 224 -14.31 -0.02 -2.65
N LEU A 225 -13.76 0.39 -1.50
CA LEU A 225 -13.25 -0.53 -0.48
C LEU A 225 -14.37 -1.41 0.07
N ALA A 226 -15.53 -0.83 0.38
CA ALA A 226 -16.71 -1.56 0.84
C ALA A 226 -17.19 -2.56 -0.22
N VAL A 227 -17.23 -2.16 -1.50
CA VAL A 227 -17.55 -3.10 -2.60
C VAL A 227 -16.55 -4.25 -2.63
N GLY A 228 -15.26 -3.95 -2.53
CA GLY A 228 -14.19 -4.95 -2.50
C GLY A 228 -14.35 -5.92 -1.33
N VAL A 229 -14.59 -5.44 -0.12
CA VAL A 229 -14.71 -6.30 1.06
C VAL A 229 -16.03 -7.09 1.07
N TYR A 230 -17.17 -6.47 0.76
CA TYR A 230 -18.48 -7.11 0.89
C TYR A 230 -18.87 -7.99 -0.31
N ARG A 231 -18.56 -7.59 -1.55
CA ARG A 231 -19.00 -8.35 -2.74
C ARG A 231 -18.07 -9.50 -3.11
N LEU A 232 -16.85 -9.48 -2.60
CA LEU A 232 -15.92 -10.59 -2.78
C LEU A 232 -16.25 -11.74 -1.80
N GLY A 233 -17.02 -11.53 -0.73
CA GLY A 233 -17.66 -12.60 0.05
C GLY A 233 -16.72 -13.67 0.63
N PRO A 234 -17.25 -14.67 1.36
CA PRO A 234 -16.46 -15.76 1.94
C PRO A 234 -15.98 -16.80 0.90
N THR A 235 -16.49 -16.76 -0.33
CA THR A 235 -16.14 -17.70 -1.40
C THR A 235 -15.18 -17.14 -2.44
N SER A 236 -15.03 -15.82 -2.58
CA SER A 236 -13.95 -15.28 -3.39
C SER A 236 -12.74 -15.06 -2.49
N ARG A 237 -11.65 -15.74 -2.84
CA ARG A 237 -10.21 -15.56 -2.56
C ARG A 237 -9.71 -14.91 -1.26
N PHE A 238 -10.43 -14.02 -0.60
CA PHE A 238 -10.16 -13.48 0.74
C PHE A 238 -10.37 -14.55 1.81
N LEU A 239 -9.39 -15.45 1.90
CA LEU A 239 -9.18 -16.27 3.09
C LEU A 239 -9.12 -15.34 4.32
N PRO A 240 -9.48 -15.80 5.54
CA PRO A 240 -9.43 -15.00 6.77
C PRO A 240 -8.12 -14.23 7.01
N GLY A 241 -6.99 -14.68 6.42
CA GLY A 241 -5.72 -13.95 6.42
C GLY A 241 -5.66 -12.72 5.49
N GLN A 242 -6.33 -12.74 4.34
CA GLN A 242 -6.28 -11.66 3.36
C GLN A 242 -7.09 -10.43 3.80
N THR A 243 -8.21 -10.60 4.50
CA THR A 243 -8.94 -9.46 5.09
C THR A 243 -8.07 -8.73 6.10
N ARG A 244 -7.31 -9.48 6.93
CA ARG A 244 -6.36 -8.91 7.87
C ARG A 244 -5.20 -8.19 7.17
N GLU A 245 -4.70 -8.74 6.06
CA GLU A 245 -3.68 -8.08 5.22
C GLU A 245 -4.20 -6.81 4.53
N VAL A 246 -5.44 -6.82 4.04
CA VAL A 246 -6.09 -5.63 3.45
C VAL A 246 -6.30 -4.58 4.53
N GLN A 247 -6.81 -4.97 5.70
CA GLN A 247 -7.02 -4.07 6.83
C GLN A 247 -5.71 -3.46 7.33
N SER A 248 -4.61 -4.22 7.36
CA SER A 248 -3.30 -3.77 7.83
C SER A 248 -2.47 -3.01 6.78
N ALA A 249 -2.95 -2.91 5.54
CA ALA A 249 -2.25 -2.20 4.47
C ALA A 249 -2.11 -0.70 4.79
N ASN A 250 -0.94 -0.15 4.46
CA ASN A 250 -0.63 1.26 4.70
C ASN A 250 -1.36 2.22 3.71
N ASP A 251 -2.06 1.67 2.71
CA ASP A 251 -2.84 2.45 1.75
C ASP A 251 -3.99 3.21 2.41
N TRP A 252 -4.52 2.67 3.50
CA TRP A 252 -5.74 3.17 4.13
C TRP A 252 -5.49 4.06 5.34
N ASP A 253 -4.23 4.42 5.63
CA ASP A 253 -3.86 5.17 6.84
C ASP A 253 -4.71 6.44 7.03
N VAL A 254 -5.02 7.14 5.93
CA VAL A 254 -5.87 8.33 5.93
C VAL A 254 -7.35 7.98 6.12
N LEU A 255 -7.81 6.85 5.58
CA LEU A 255 -9.21 6.41 5.71
C LEU A 255 -9.52 5.89 7.12
N ARG A 256 -8.53 5.41 7.88
CA ARG A 256 -8.72 4.93 9.28
C ARG A 256 -9.23 6.03 10.22
N LEU A 257 -9.12 7.30 9.83
CA LEU A 257 -9.72 8.43 10.54
C LEU A 257 -11.25 8.41 10.50
N ASP A 258 -11.82 7.80 9.46
CA ASP A 258 -13.25 7.76 9.24
C ASP A 258 -13.88 6.58 10.00
N PRO A 259 -14.87 6.81 10.88
CA PRO A 259 -15.59 5.73 11.58
C PRO A 259 -16.28 4.72 10.65
N ARG A 260 -16.45 5.03 9.36
CA ARG A 260 -16.94 4.09 8.34
C ARG A 260 -15.90 3.05 7.98
N PHE A 261 -14.60 3.36 8.01
CA PHE A 261 -13.54 2.42 7.65
C PHE A 261 -13.61 1.16 8.52
N GLU A 262 -13.64 1.32 9.83
CA GLU A 262 -13.72 0.19 10.77
C GLU A 262 -15.00 -0.64 10.63
N ARG A 263 -16.10 -0.02 10.15
CA ARG A 263 -17.35 -0.75 9.90
C ARG A 263 -17.28 -1.65 8.68
N ILE A 264 -16.38 -1.39 7.73
CA ILE A 264 -16.20 -2.23 6.54
C ILE A 264 -15.67 -3.62 6.92
N PHE A 265 -14.88 -3.72 7.99
CA PHE A 265 -14.18 -4.94 8.41
C PHE A 265 -14.84 -5.66 9.60
N ARG A 266 -16.02 -5.22 10.05
CA ARG A 266 -16.83 -5.86 11.09
C ARG A 266 -17.97 -6.65 10.48
#